data_AF-A0A4Q7YIT2-F1
#
_entry.id   AF-A0A4Q7YIT2-F1
#
_cell.length_a   1.000
_cell.length_b   1.000
_cell.length_c   1.000
_cell.angle_alpha   90.00
_cell.angle_beta   90.00
_cell.angle_gamma   90.00
#
_symmetry.space_group_name_H-M   'P 1'
#
loop_
_entity.id
_entity.type
_entity.pdbx_description
1 polymer ?
#
loop_
_entity_poly.entity_id
_entity_poly.type
_entity_poly.pdbx_seq_one_letter_code
_entity_poly.pdbx_strand_id
1 'polypeptide(L)'
;MFDESFVRAARLQESSARERVSDHAPAVRRRPPLRRGITRQAMVLLLLLAVAFGTAVFMGFRHPYGAAPVKRSTEPLRMSVVPLAPRGPVPGAPDARTLYARSPAARFAVGLAGIPLPPSQPTAHFSDSQVLAALDTARKYVLHSALDPDVLTGRQVRPVRALIAADQLDQFDRSMDAPAADGRHAPTGWMVRFDPARTALAADDIRTRGALTVTETDAATLQVVADGTFVYAVRAAGTEGKTPVSLFTVRRELTFRFDRDTLRIGQTRLTVSSTQAGPLSCAADTGAYLRPLLAGEHAEAGGPPGTDPYGTAAPSLCGTLADSAQPRG
;
A
#
# COMPACT_ATOMS: atom_id res chain seq x y z
N MET A 1 4.84 65.10 39.06
CA MET A 1 3.98 64.02 38.53
C MET A 1 2.57 64.57 38.54
N PHE A 2 2.04 64.94 37.38
CA PHE A 2 0.70 65.52 37.26
C PHE A 2 -0.29 64.38 36.97
N ASP A 3 -1.27 64.23 37.85
CA ASP A 3 -2.21 63.12 37.86
C ASP A 3 -3.29 63.32 36.77
N GLU A 4 -3.74 62.25 36.11
CA GLU A 4 -4.68 62.27 34.98
C GLU A 4 -6.03 62.94 35.32
N SER A 5 -6.34 63.03 36.62
CA SER A 5 -7.50 63.72 37.17
C SER A 5 -7.46 65.25 36.96
N PHE A 6 -6.27 65.85 36.89
CA PHE A 6 -6.11 67.31 36.73
C PHE A 6 -6.40 67.77 35.29
N VAL A 7 -6.04 66.95 34.29
CA VAL A 7 -6.32 67.22 32.88
C VAL A 7 -7.82 67.12 32.57
N ARG A 8 -8.56 66.29 33.32
CA ARG A 8 -9.98 66.01 33.08
C ARG A 8 -10.93 67.04 33.69
N ALA A 9 -10.45 67.89 34.61
CA ALA A 9 -11.26 68.92 35.29
C ALA A 9 -11.20 70.31 34.60
N ALA A 10 -10.31 70.53 33.64
CA ALA A 10 -10.23 71.80 32.90
C ALA A 10 -11.39 71.92 31.88
N ARG A 11 -12.43 72.70 32.23
CA ARG A 11 -13.61 72.94 31.39
C ARG A 11 -13.48 74.13 30.43
N LEU A 12 -12.25 74.56 30.13
CA LEU A 12 -11.96 75.75 29.34
C LEU A 12 -11.00 75.38 28.22
N GLN A 13 -11.38 75.69 26.98
CA GLN A 13 -10.56 75.51 25.79
C GLN A 13 -10.14 76.91 25.31
N GLU A 14 -8.84 77.19 25.32
CA GLU A 14 -8.29 78.44 24.79
C GLU A 14 -8.29 78.42 23.26
N SER A 15 -8.63 79.56 22.66
CA SER A 15 -8.58 79.79 21.22
C SER A 15 -7.15 79.89 20.70
N SER A 16 -6.92 79.37 19.50
CA SER A 16 -5.61 79.36 18.86
C SER A 16 -5.16 80.77 18.45
N ALA A 17 -3.85 81.00 18.33
CA ALA A 17 -3.29 82.32 18.01
C ALA A 17 -3.80 82.90 16.67
N ARG A 18 -4.26 82.04 15.75
CA ARG A 18 -4.86 82.45 14.46
C ARG A 18 -6.30 82.96 14.59
N GLU A 19 -7.06 82.50 15.58
CA GLU A 19 -8.46 82.91 15.80
C GLU A 19 -8.59 84.24 16.55
N ARG A 20 -7.51 84.76 17.17
CA ARG A 20 -7.51 86.06 17.86
C ARG A 20 -7.36 87.26 16.94
N VAL A 21 -7.01 87.05 15.67
CA VAL A 21 -6.70 88.13 14.72
C VAL A 21 -7.95 88.69 14.04
N SER A 22 -9.06 87.94 14.01
CA SER A 22 -10.21 88.30 13.18
C SER A 22 -11.42 88.90 13.91
N ASP A 23 -11.53 88.83 15.24
CA ASP A 23 -12.67 89.45 15.94
C ASP A 23 -12.46 89.59 17.46
N HIS A 24 -12.86 90.72 18.03
CA HIS A 24 -12.72 91.02 19.47
C HIS A 24 -13.84 90.33 20.28
N ALA A 25 -13.75 89.01 20.45
CA ALA A 25 -14.67 88.22 21.27
C ALA A 25 -13.98 87.53 22.46
N PRO A 26 -14.66 87.37 23.62
CA PRO A 26 -14.04 86.89 24.86
C PRO A 26 -13.49 85.45 24.76
N ALA A 27 -12.33 85.23 25.41
CA ALA A 27 -11.37 84.16 25.10
C ALA A 27 -11.71 82.72 25.56
N VAL A 28 -12.96 82.38 25.89
CA VAL A 28 -13.27 81.02 26.38
C VAL A 28 -14.68 80.53 26.01
N ARG A 29 -14.79 79.30 25.48
CA ARG A 29 -16.07 78.58 25.29
C ARG A 29 -16.15 77.31 26.14
N ARG A 30 -17.37 76.97 26.61
CA ARG A 30 -17.67 75.70 27.27
C ARG A 30 -17.88 74.58 26.24
N ARG A 31 -17.21 73.43 26.43
CA ARG A 31 -17.39 72.21 25.61
C ARG A 31 -18.76 71.54 25.88
N PRO A 32 -19.49 71.06 24.85
CA PRO A 32 -20.64 70.18 25.03
C PRO A 32 -20.19 68.74 25.41
N PRO A 33 -21.00 67.97 26.18
CA PRO A 33 -20.63 66.61 26.58
C PRO A 33 -20.76 65.61 25.41
N LEU A 34 -19.69 64.84 25.16
CA LEU A 34 -19.69 63.74 24.19
C LEU A 34 -20.55 62.58 24.73
N ARG A 35 -21.79 62.43 24.26
CA ARG A 35 -22.57 61.20 24.48
C ARG A 35 -22.08 60.12 23.53
N ARG A 36 -21.16 59.27 24.00
CA ARG A 36 -20.62 58.13 23.23
C ARG A 36 -21.48 56.88 23.48
N GLY A 37 -22.70 56.88 22.94
CA GLY A 37 -23.44 55.63 22.74
C GLY A 37 -22.91 54.99 21.46
N ILE A 38 -22.55 53.70 21.50
CA ILE A 38 -22.23 52.93 20.29
C ILE A 38 -23.45 53.03 19.38
N THR A 39 -23.34 53.77 18.28
CA THR A 39 -24.45 53.99 17.35
C THR A 39 -24.88 52.63 16.79
N ARG A 40 -26.18 52.42 16.61
CA ARG A 40 -26.71 51.18 16.00
C ARG A 40 -25.96 50.79 14.71
N GLN A 41 -25.48 51.78 13.97
CA GLN A 41 -24.65 51.63 12.78
C GLN A 41 -23.33 50.87 13.04
N ALA A 42 -22.65 51.11 14.16
CA ALA A 42 -21.42 50.41 14.51
C ALA A 42 -21.68 48.94 14.87
N MET A 43 -22.81 48.63 15.53
CA MET A 43 -23.22 47.24 15.76
C MET A 43 -23.57 46.52 14.46
N VAL A 44 -24.30 47.18 13.55
CA VAL A 44 -24.63 46.61 12.24
C VAL A 44 -23.37 46.32 11.44
N LEU A 45 -22.39 47.24 11.45
CA LEU A 45 -21.10 47.03 10.79
C LEU A 45 -20.33 45.84 11.38
N LEU A 46 -20.30 45.72 12.71
CA LEU A 46 -19.63 44.60 13.39
C LEU A 46 -20.30 43.26 13.05
N LEU A 47 -21.63 43.23 13.00
CA LEU A 47 -22.40 42.05 12.60
C LEU A 47 -22.09 41.64 11.16
N LEU A 48 -22.03 42.60 10.23
CA LEU A 48 -21.68 42.34 8.83
C LEU A 48 -20.26 41.78 8.67
N LEU A 49 -19.29 42.30 9.44
CA LEU A 49 -17.92 41.77 9.48
C LEU A 49 -17.87 40.35 10.03
N ALA A 50 -18.60 40.06 11.11
CA ALA A 50 -18.67 38.72 11.69
C ALA A 50 -19.31 37.71 10.73
N VAL A 51 -20.38 38.11 10.02
CA VAL A 51 -21.04 37.28 9.01
C VAL A 51 -20.10 37.01 7.84
N ALA A 52 -19.47 38.04 7.28
CA ALA A 52 -18.53 37.91 6.16
C ALA A 52 -17.33 37.01 6.50
N PHE A 53 -16.78 37.16 7.71
CA PHE A 53 -15.70 36.32 8.19
C PHE A 53 -16.19 34.87 8.41
N GLY A 54 -17.39 34.70 8.97
CA GLY A 54 -18.03 33.40 9.12
C GLY A 54 -18.25 32.68 7.78
N THR A 55 -18.71 33.38 6.74
CA THR A 55 -18.85 32.81 5.39
C THR A 55 -17.51 32.53 4.74
N ALA A 56 -16.49 33.37 4.92
CA ALA A 56 -15.14 33.11 4.39
C ALA A 56 -14.51 31.88 5.05
N VAL A 57 -14.64 31.73 6.37
CA VAL A 57 -14.18 30.55 7.10
C VAL A 57 -14.99 29.32 6.69
N PHE A 58 -16.31 29.42 6.57
CA PHE A 58 -17.18 28.33 6.13
C PHE A 58 -16.90 27.88 4.69
N MET A 59 -16.65 28.81 3.77
CA MET A 59 -16.19 28.50 2.41
C MET A 59 -14.74 28.01 2.38
N GLY A 60 -13.88 28.47 3.29
CA GLY A 60 -12.53 27.95 3.47
C GLY A 60 -12.53 26.47 3.88
N PHE A 61 -13.40 26.09 4.81
CA PHE A 61 -13.62 24.70 5.25
C PHE A 61 -14.41 23.85 4.25
N ARG A 62 -15.22 24.47 3.40
CA ARG A 62 -15.92 23.81 2.28
C ARG A 62 -15.42 24.37 0.96
N HIS A 63 -14.22 24.00 0.53
CA HIS A 63 -13.83 24.13 -0.88
C HIS A 63 -14.47 22.99 -1.68
N PRO A 64 -15.49 23.20 -2.53
CA PRO A 64 -16.01 22.20 -3.46
C PRO A 64 -15.69 22.62 -4.91
N TYR A 65 -14.50 23.20 -5.12
CA TYR A 65 -13.98 23.54 -6.44
C TYR A 65 -12.50 23.16 -6.55
N GLY A 66 -12.17 21.95 -6.15
CA GLY A 66 -11.35 21.12 -7.02
C GLY A 66 -12.36 20.37 -7.88
N ALA A 67 -12.25 20.41 -9.21
CA ALA A 67 -12.91 19.40 -10.02
C ALA A 67 -12.67 18.07 -9.32
N ALA A 68 -13.74 17.36 -8.93
CA ALA A 68 -13.60 16.01 -8.41
C ALA A 68 -12.61 15.35 -9.35
N PRO A 69 -11.42 14.88 -8.89
CA PRO A 69 -10.53 14.18 -9.77
C PRO A 69 -11.44 13.14 -10.38
N VAL A 70 -11.61 13.17 -11.71
CA VAL A 70 -12.31 12.12 -12.44
C VAL A 70 -11.77 10.87 -11.78
N LYS A 71 -12.62 10.18 -11.02
CA LYS A 71 -12.22 9.05 -10.19
C LYS A 71 -11.88 8.03 -11.26
N ARG A 72 -10.66 8.11 -11.79
CA ARG A 72 -10.16 7.20 -12.82
C ARG A 72 -10.37 5.88 -12.12
N SER A 73 -11.29 5.09 -12.65
CA SER A 73 -11.60 3.79 -12.11
C SER A 73 -10.27 3.07 -12.03
N THR A 74 -9.70 2.97 -10.82
CA THR A 74 -8.45 2.28 -10.61
C THR A 74 -8.74 0.85 -10.98
N GLU A 75 -8.05 0.34 -11.99
CA GLU A 75 -8.28 -1.03 -12.44
C GLU A 75 -8.02 -1.97 -11.25
N PRO A 76 -9.04 -2.69 -10.77
CA PRO A 76 -8.89 -3.57 -9.62
C PRO A 76 -7.91 -4.69 -9.93
N LEU A 77 -7.12 -5.11 -8.94
CA LEU A 77 -6.14 -6.18 -9.10
C LEU A 77 -6.81 -7.41 -9.70
N ARG A 78 -6.21 -7.95 -10.76
CA ARG A 78 -6.50 -9.28 -11.28
C ARG A 78 -5.42 -10.26 -10.84
N MET A 79 -5.85 -11.42 -10.39
CA MET A 79 -4.95 -12.43 -9.83
C MET A 79 -5.24 -13.80 -10.42
N SER A 80 -4.18 -14.58 -10.65
CA SER A 80 -4.25 -15.99 -11.02
C SER A 80 -3.31 -16.79 -10.14
N VAL A 81 -3.80 -17.93 -9.65
CA VAL A 81 -3.02 -18.87 -8.85
C VAL A 81 -3.16 -20.24 -9.51
N VAL A 82 -2.05 -20.73 -10.06
CA VAL A 82 -2.00 -21.99 -10.80
C VAL A 82 -1.23 -23.01 -9.95
N PRO A 83 -1.91 -23.99 -9.34
CA PRO A 83 -1.23 -25.11 -8.70
C PRO A 83 -0.45 -25.95 -9.73
N LEU A 84 0.71 -26.45 -9.31
CA LEU A 84 1.57 -27.34 -10.08
C LEU A 84 1.63 -28.71 -9.39
N ALA A 85 1.00 -29.71 -10.02
CA ALA A 85 0.92 -31.06 -9.49
C ALA A 85 2.18 -31.88 -9.80
N PRO A 86 2.83 -32.50 -8.81
CA PRO A 86 3.93 -33.44 -9.05
C PRO A 86 3.44 -34.70 -9.77
N ARG A 87 4.30 -35.30 -10.60
CA ARG A 87 4.00 -36.56 -11.29
C ARG A 87 4.15 -37.80 -10.41
N GLY A 88 4.94 -37.69 -9.35
CA GLY A 88 5.27 -38.78 -8.43
C GLY A 88 5.23 -38.31 -6.98
N PRO A 89 5.75 -39.12 -6.04
CA PRO A 89 5.83 -38.71 -4.64
C PRO A 89 6.73 -37.49 -4.52
N VAL A 90 6.36 -36.55 -3.65
CA VAL A 90 7.19 -35.37 -3.38
C VAL A 90 8.49 -35.80 -2.71
N PRO A 91 9.67 -35.38 -3.22
CA PRO A 91 10.95 -35.65 -2.57
C PRO A 91 11.03 -35.05 -1.17
N GLY A 92 11.73 -35.75 -0.27
CA GLY A 92 12.06 -35.24 1.05
C GLY A 92 13.45 -35.62 1.52
N ALA A 93 13.97 -34.87 2.47
CA ALA A 93 15.22 -35.16 3.15
C ALA A 93 15.16 -34.71 4.62
N PRO A 94 16.10 -35.16 5.48
CA PRO A 94 16.18 -34.71 6.87
C PRO A 94 16.44 -33.20 7.02
N ASP A 95 17.10 -32.58 6.03
CA ASP A 95 17.51 -31.18 6.09
C ASP A 95 17.28 -30.43 4.76
N ALA A 96 17.04 -29.13 4.87
CA ALA A 96 16.78 -28.25 3.72
C ALA A 96 18.01 -28.07 2.82
N ARG A 97 19.22 -28.07 3.39
CA ARG A 97 20.46 -27.78 2.65
C ARG A 97 20.73 -28.86 1.59
N THR A 98 20.50 -30.13 1.94
CA THR A 98 20.61 -31.26 1.04
C THR A 98 19.66 -31.11 -0.15
N LEU A 99 18.39 -30.78 0.10
CA LEU A 99 17.42 -30.60 -0.99
C LEU A 99 17.75 -29.41 -1.87
N TYR A 100 18.14 -28.27 -1.29
CA TYR A 100 18.56 -27.11 -2.07
C TYR A 100 19.73 -27.46 -3.00
N ALA A 101 20.77 -28.12 -2.48
CA ALA A 101 21.94 -28.52 -3.26
C ALA A 101 21.61 -29.48 -4.41
N ARG A 102 20.56 -30.30 -4.27
CA ARG A 102 20.11 -31.28 -5.28
C ARG A 102 19.01 -30.77 -6.20
N SER A 103 18.70 -29.48 -6.16
CA SER A 103 17.65 -28.83 -6.96
C SER A 103 18.22 -27.67 -7.78
N PRO A 104 17.46 -27.13 -8.75
CA PRO A 104 17.86 -25.90 -9.45
C PRO A 104 18.11 -24.70 -8.50
N ALA A 105 17.50 -24.71 -7.31
CA ALA A 105 17.66 -23.68 -6.29
C ALA A 105 19.08 -23.59 -5.70
N ALA A 106 19.95 -24.57 -5.95
CA ALA A 106 21.37 -24.53 -5.55
C ALA A 106 22.09 -23.28 -6.07
N ARG A 107 21.64 -22.74 -7.22
CA ARG A 107 22.22 -21.55 -7.87
C ARG A 107 21.53 -20.25 -7.46
N PHE A 108 20.51 -20.31 -6.64
CA PHE A 108 19.72 -19.14 -6.25
C PHE A 108 20.36 -18.49 -5.02
N ALA A 109 20.32 -17.15 -4.98
CA ALA A 109 20.75 -16.40 -3.81
C ALA A 109 19.71 -16.53 -2.69
N VAL A 110 20.06 -16.11 -1.47
CA VAL A 110 19.14 -16.14 -0.33
C VAL A 110 18.38 -14.82 -0.22
N GLY A 111 17.07 -14.89 -0.03
CA GLY A 111 16.19 -13.75 0.17
C GLY A 111 16.30 -12.68 -0.93
N LEU A 112 16.29 -11.41 -0.53
CA LEU A 112 16.32 -10.28 -1.47
C LEU A 112 17.61 -10.16 -2.29
N ALA A 113 18.69 -10.87 -1.94
CA ALA A 113 19.88 -10.90 -2.78
C ALA A 113 19.60 -11.54 -4.14
N GLY A 114 18.56 -12.38 -4.24
CA GLY A 114 18.10 -12.99 -5.49
C GLY A 114 17.32 -12.05 -6.41
N ILE A 115 16.97 -10.85 -5.94
CA ILE A 115 16.22 -9.83 -6.70
C ILE A 115 16.96 -8.50 -6.51
N PRO A 116 18.09 -8.31 -7.22
CA PRO A 116 18.82 -7.05 -7.15
C PRO A 116 18.01 -5.91 -7.77
N LEU A 117 18.23 -4.69 -7.29
CA LEU A 117 17.73 -3.50 -7.96
C LEU A 117 18.49 -3.34 -9.28
N PRO A 118 17.81 -3.16 -10.42
CA PRO A 118 18.48 -2.79 -11.66
C PRO A 118 19.05 -1.36 -11.54
N PRO A 119 20.01 -0.97 -12.39
CA PRO A 119 20.44 0.42 -12.50
C PRO A 119 19.23 1.32 -12.80
N SER A 120 19.06 2.38 -12.03
CA SER A 120 18.03 3.39 -12.31
C SER A 120 18.55 4.41 -13.32
N GLN A 121 17.66 4.86 -14.20
CA GLN A 121 17.91 5.96 -15.13
C GLN A 121 16.63 6.81 -15.19
N PRO A 122 16.74 8.13 -15.38
CA PRO A 122 15.57 8.96 -15.59
C PRO A 122 14.86 8.55 -16.88
N THR A 123 13.54 8.75 -16.91
CA THR A 123 12.71 8.58 -18.11
C THR A 123 12.29 9.94 -18.66
N ALA A 124 11.36 9.97 -19.62
CA ALA A 124 10.88 11.22 -20.21
C ALA A 124 10.19 12.14 -19.18
N HIS A 125 9.41 11.55 -18.25
CA HIS A 125 8.61 12.32 -17.29
C HIS A 125 8.93 12.05 -15.81
N PHE A 126 9.86 11.11 -15.53
CA PHE A 126 10.27 10.76 -14.17
C PHE A 126 11.77 10.93 -13.99
N SER A 127 12.15 11.57 -12.88
CA SER A 127 13.55 11.68 -12.46
C SER A 127 14.11 10.32 -12.04
N ASP A 128 15.43 10.20 -12.04
CA ASP A 128 16.14 9.01 -11.56
C ASP A 128 15.71 8.62 -10.14
N SER A 129 15.58 9.60 -9.24
CA SER A 129 15.12 9.37 -7.86
C SER A 129 13.71 8.77 -7.77
N GLN A 130 12.82 9.14 -8.70
CA GLN A 130 11.46 8.60 -8.77
C GLN A 130 11.45 7.18 -9.31
N VAL A 131 12.29 6.89 -10.31
CA VAL A 131 12.47 5.53 -10.84
C VAL A 131 13.04 4.60 -9.75
N LEU A 132 14.05 5.07 -9.01
CA LEU A 132 14.62 4.34 -7.89
C LEU A 132 13.60 4.10 -6.77
N ALA A 133 12.80 5.10 -6.42
CA ALA A 133 11.75 4.96 -5.41
C ALA A 133 10.67 3.93 -5.80
N ALA A 134 10.31 3.86 -7.09
CA ALA A 134 9.40 2.85 -7.62
C ALA A 134 9.98 1.44 -7.47
N LEU A 135 11.24 1.25 -7.89
CA LEU A 135 11.95 -0.02 -7.81
C LEU A 135 12.13 -0.48 -6.35
N ASP A 136 12.48 0.42 -5.44
CA ASP A 136 12.63 0.13 -4.01
C ASP A 136 11.30 -0.28 -3.38
N THR A 137 10.22 0.47 -3.66
CA THR A 137 8.88 0.14 -3.15
C THR A 137 8.40 -1.23 -3.65
N ALA A 138 8.60 -1.54 -4.93
CA ALA A 138 8.28 -2.84 -5.51
C ALA A 138 9.11 -3.97 -4.87
N ARG A 139 10.42 -3.76 -4.67
CA ARG A 139 11.30 -4.73 -4.01
C ARG A 139 10.90 -4.96 -2.55
N LYS A 140 10.50 -3.91 -1.83
CA LYS A 140 9.98 -3.97 -0.47
C LYS A 140 8.65 -4.71 -0.40
N TYR A 141 7.78 -4.55 -1.40
CA TYR A 141 6.57 -5.37 -1.52
C TYR A 141 6.92 -6.86 -1.68
N VAL A 142 7.91 -7.19 -2.49
CA VAL A 142 8.38 -8.59 -2.65
C VAL A 142 8.94 -9.15 -1.34
N LEU A 143 9.72 -8.36 -0.60
CA LEU A 143 10.21 -8.73 0.73
C LEU A 143 9.05 -9.15 1.65
N HIS A 144 8.08 -8.27 1.84
CA HIS A 144 6.98 -8.54 2.77
C HIS A 144 6.02 -9.62 2.25
N SER A 145 5.76 -9.67 0.94
CA SER A 145 4.75 -10.57 0.39
C SER A 145 5.26 -11.98 0.04
N ALA A 146 6.57 -12.22 0.05
CA ALA A 146 7.14 -13.51 -0.34
C ALA A 146 8.33 -13.98 0.51
N LEU A 147 8.89 -13.16 1.41
CA LEU A 147 10.07 -13.53 2.18
C LEU A 147 9.90 -13.37 3.70
N ASP A 148 8.94 -12.56 4.14
CA ASP A 148 8.69 -12.29 5.55
C ASP A 148 8.03 -13.51 6.25
N PRO A 149 8.71 -14.17 7.23
CA PRO A 149 8.19 -15.37 7.88
C PRO A 149 6.85 -15.14 8.59
N ASP A 150 6.59 -13.94 9.10
CA ASP A 150 5.30 -13.59 9.72
C ASP A 150 4.16 -13.59 8.72
N VAL A 151 4.42 -13.16 7.49
CA VAL A 151 3.45 -13.17 6.39
C VAL A 151 3.27 -14.59 5.84
N LEU A 152 4.38 -15.29 5.61
CA LEU A 152 4.38 -16.67 5.09
C LEU A 152 3.60 -17.63 6.00
N THR A 153 3.68 -17.43 7.32
CA THR A 153 2.97 -18.24 8.33
C THR A 153 1.59 -17.70 8.68
N GLY A 154 1.10 -16.68 7.97
CA GLY A 154 -0.24 -16.12 8.16
C GLY A 154 -0.44 -15.34 9.47
N ARG A 155 0.63 -15.04 10.21
CA ARG A 155 0.57 -14.27 11.48
C ARG A 155 0.32 -12.78 11.24
N GLN A 156 0.80 -12.25 10.11
CA GLN A 156 0.64 -10.84 9.77
C GLN A 156 0.24 -10.63 8.31
N VAL A 157 -0.57 -9.59 8.09
CA VAL A 157 -0.88 -9.05 6.75
C VAL A 157 -0.50 -7.57 6.61
N ARG A 158 -0.24 -6.89 7.74
CA ARG A 158 0.01 -5.46 7.82
C ARG A 158 1.24 -4.99 7.02
N PRO A 159 2.37 -5.71 7.00
CA PRO A 159 3.53 -5.26 6.22
C PRO A 159 3.25 -5.14 4.72
N VAL A 160 2.44 -6.05 4.18
CA VAL A 160 1.99 -5.98 2.78
C VAL A 160 0.94 -4.89 2.60
N ARG A 161 -0.08 -4.86 3.47
CA ARG A 161 -1.17 -3.87 3.43
C ARG A 161 -0.66 -2.43 3.44
N ALA A 162 0.39 -2.13 4.21
CA ALA A 162 0.95 -0.78 4.35
C ALA A 162 1.53 -0.22 3.04
N LEU A 163 1.92 -1.09 2.11
CA LEU A 163 2.48 -0.71 0.81
C LEU A 163 1.42 -0.57 -0.28
N ILE A 164 0.18 -0.95 -0.02
CA ILE A 164 -0.91 -0.86 -0.98
C ILE A 164 -1.55 0.53 -0.92
N ALA A 165 -1.77 1.12 -2.09
CA ALA A 165 -2.44 2.40 -2.22
C ALA A 165 -3.87 2.35 -1.62
N ALA A 166 -4.30 3.47 -1.05
CA ALA A 166 -5.57 3.56 -0.32
C ALA A 166 -6.80 3.10 -1.11
N ASP A 167 -6.80 3.29 -2.43
CA ASP A 167 -7.90 2.90 -3.32
C ASP A 167 -7.99 1.40 -3.62
N GLN A 168 -6.98 0.61 -3.24
CA GLN A 168 -7.00 -0.86 -3.32
C GLN A 168 -7.19 -1.55 -1.97
N LEU A 169 -7.26 -0.79 -0.86
CA LEU A 169 -7.39 -1.37 0.48
C LEU A 169 -8.71 -2.13 0.66
N ASP A 170 -9.82 -1.65 0.08
CA ASP A 170 -11.11 -2.36 0.16
C ASP A 170 -11.03 -3.75 -0.49
N GLN A 171 -10.34 -3.88 -1.62
CA GLN A 171 -10.14 -5.18 -2.28
C GLN A 171 -9.22 -6.07 -1.44
N PHE A 172 -8.13 -5.51 -0.89
CA PHE A 172 -7.20 -6.24 -0.04
C PHE A 172 -7.90 -6.77 1.22
N ASP A 173 -8.62 -5.91 1.94
CA ASP A 173 -9.30 -6.25 3.19
C ASP A 173 -10.40 -7.28 2.94
N ARG A 174 -11.19 -7.12 1.87
CA ARG A 174 -12.15 -8.15 1.44
C ARG A 174 -11.49 -9.50 1.14
N SER A 175 -10.30 -9.50 0.54
CA SER A 175 -9.56 -10.74 0.28
C SER A 175 -9.25 -11.47 1.59
N MET A 176 -8.93 -10.73 2.67
CA MET A 176 -8.61 -11.32 3.97
C MET A 176 -9.86 -11.78 4.74
N ASP A 177 -10.94 -11.01 4.68
CA ASP A 177 -12.16 -11.27 5.44
C ASP A 177 -13.03 -12.36 4.80
N ALA A 178 -13.10 -12.39 3.47
CA ALA A 178 -13.88 -13.37 2.70
C ALA A 178 -13.07 -13.85 1.48
N PRO A 179 -12.04 -14.70 1.69
CA PRO A 179 -11.22 -15.24 0.61
C PRO A 179 -12.04 -15.94 -0.47
N ALA A 180 -11.75 -15.64 -1.74
CA ALA A 180 -12.39 -16.29 -2.88
C ALA A 180 -11.43 -16.47 -4.06
N ALA A 181 -11.54 -17.62 -4.74
CA ALA A 181 -10.80 -17.90 -5.98
C ALA A 181 -11.52 -17.32 -7.22
N ASP A 182 -11.94 -16.06 -7.13
CA ASP A 182 -12.68 -15.34 -8.20
C ASP A 182 -11.76 -14.47 -9.08
N GLY A 183 -10.45 -14.67 -8.96
CA GLY A 183 -9.43 -13.88 -9.65
C GLY A 183 -9.28 -12.45 -9.12
N ARG A 184 -9.85 -12.12 -7.95
CA ARG A 184 -9.76 -10.79 -7.34
C ARG A 184 -9.59 -10.79 -5.82
N HIS A 185 -10.07 -11.82 -5.12
CA HIS A 185 -10.15 -11.81 -3.66
C HIS A 185 -9.42 -12.99 -3.01
N ALA A 186 -8.37 -13.51 -3.64
CA ALA A 186 -7.50 -14.53 -3.06
C ALA A 186 -6.34 -13.87 -2.29
N PRO A 187 -6.22 -14.03 -0.96
CA PRO A 187 -5.03 -13.64 -0.20
C PRO A 187 -3.71 -14.13 -0.81
N THR A 188 -3.70 -15.33 -1.38
CA THR A 188 -2.51 -15.92 -2.02
C THR A 188 -2.09 -15.20 -3.31
N GLY A 189 -3.00 -14.43 -3.92
CA GLY A 189 -2.68 -13.50 -5.00
C GLY A 189 -1.93 -12.26 -4.51
N TRP A 190 -2.20 -11.79 -3.29
CA TRP A 190 -1.47 -10.65 -2.70
C TRP A 190 -0.11 -11.05 -2.16
N MET A 191 -0.03 -12.18 -1.47
CA MET A 191 1.18 -12.64 -0.77
C MET A 191 1.23 -14.16 -0.67
N VAL A 192 2.42 -14.74 -0.55
CA VAL A 192 2.58 -16.16 -0.26
C VAL A 192 2.16 -16.42 1.18
N ARG A 193 1.24 -17.36 1.38
CA ARG A 193 0.74 -17.76 2.70
C ARG A 193 0.58 -19.26 2.74
N PHE A 194 1.23 -19.90 3.69
CA PHE A 194 1.04 -21.32 3.97
C PHE A 194 -0.04 -21.50 5.02
N ASP A 195 -0.80 -22.59 4.93
CA ASP A 195 -1.77 -22.98 5.96
C ASP A 195 -1.02 -23.33 7.27
N PRO A 196 -1.07 -22.48 8.32
CA PRO A 196 -0.25 -22.66 9.51
C PRO A 196 -0.65 -23.89 10.32
N ALA A 197 -1.85 -24.43 10.12
CA ALA A 197 -2.30 -25.66 10.77
C ALA A 197 -1.66 -26.91 10.16
N ARG A 198 -1.12 -26.81 8.93
CA ARG A 198 -0.55 -27.95 8.19
C ARG A 198 0.91 -27.80 7.85
N THR A 199 1.39 -26.58 7.67
CA THR A 199 2.71 -26.31 7.12
C THR A 199 3.50 -25.36 8.01
N ALA A 200 4.73 -25.74 8.31
CA ALA A 200 5.73 -24.90 8.95
C ALA A 200 6.92 -24.69 8.02
N LEU A 201 7.57 -23.52 8.13
CA LEU A 201 8.88 -23.30 7.52
C LEU A 201 9.91 -24.20 8.21
N ALA A 202 10.76 -24.83 7.41
CA ALA A 202 11.83 -25.71 7.88
C ALA A 202 13.21 -25.01 7.88
N ALA A 203 13.32 -23.87 7.20
CA ALA A 203 14.51 -23.02 7.19
C ALA A 203 14.12 -21.57 6.82
N ASP A 204 14.90 -20.61 7.30
CA ASP A 204 14.72 -19.18 6.99
C ASP A 204 15.44 -18.75 5.71
N ASP A 205 16.39 -19.56 5.22
CA ASP A 205 17.21 -19.30 4.02
C ASP A 205 16.43 -19.56 2.71
N ILE A 206 15.35 -18.80 2.49
CA ILE A 206 14.53 -18.89 1.28
C ILE A 206 15.39 -18.60 0.05
N ARG A 207 15.42 -19.53 -0.90
CA ARG A 207 16.18 -19.38 -2.13
C ARG A 207 15.40 -18.57 -3.14
N THR A 208 16.03 -17.58 -3.75
CA THR A 208 15.36 -16.60 -4.61
C THR A 208 16.18 -16.30 -5.85
N ARG A 209 15.49 -16.15 -6.97
CA ARG A 209 16.02 -15.63 -8.22
C ARG A 209 14.93 -14.85 -8.93
N GLY A 210 15.23 -13.63 -9.34
CA GLY A 210 14.28 -12.80 -10.08
C GLY A 210 14.91 -11.51 -10.56
N ALA A 211 14.07 -10.69 -11.17
CA ALA A 211 14.45 -9.38 -11.68
C ALA A 211 13.30 -8.39 -11.51
N LEU A 212 13.66 -7.11 -11.50
CA LEU A 212 12.73 -6.00 -11.60
C LEU A 212 12.97 -5.30 -12.92
N THR A 213 11.90 -4.95 -13.62
CA THR A 213 11.95 -4.10 -14.81
C THR A 213 11.05 -2.89 -14.61
N VAL A 214 11.48 -1.73 -15.08
CA VAL A 214 10.72 -0.49 -14.99
C VAL A 214 10.43 0.04 -16.39
N THR A 215 9.23 0.57 -16.58
CA THR A 215 8.80 1.16 -17.85
C THR A 215 7.88 2.34 -17.55
N GLU A 216 8.10 3.47 -18.22
CA GLU A 216 7.14 4.57 -18.21
C GLU A 216 6.03 4.25 -19.22
N THR A 217 4.79 4.04 -18.75
CA THR A 217 3.67 3.70 -19.64
C THR A 217 2.99 4.94 -20.21
N ASP A 218 3.03 6.03 -19.46
CA ASP A 218 2.50 7.34 -19.82
C ASP A 218 3.13 8.43 -18.95
N ALA A 219 2.90 9.70 -19.27
CA ALA A 219 3.49 10.86 -18.58
C ALA A 219 3.15 10.96 -17.07
N ALA A 220 2.20 10.15 -16.57
CA ALA A 220 1.77 10.14 -15.18
C ALA A 220 2.03 8.79 -14.49
N THR A 221 2.52 7.76 -15.18
CA THR A 221 2.63 6.42 -14.63
C THR A 221 3.96 5.73 -14.94
N LEU A 222 4.65 5.30 -13.88
CA LEU A 222 5.68 4.26 -13.94
C LEU A 222 5.05 2.89 -13.67
N GLN A 223 5.40 1.91 -14.47
CA GLN A 223 5.13 0.51 -14.22
C GLN A 223 6.42 -0.19 -13.79
N VAL A 224 6.34 -1.01 -12.75
CA VAL A 224 7.41 -1.94 -12.38
C VAL A 224 6.86 -3.36 -12.47
N VAL A 225 7.58 -4.26 -13.12
CA VAL A 225 7.27 -5.69 -13.13
C VAL A 225 8.32 -6.41 -12.28
N ALA A 226 7.86 -7.25 -11.35
CA ALA A 226 8.70 -8.16 -10.59
C ALA A 226 8.40 -9.60 -10.99
N ASP A 227 9.35 -10.28 -11.66
CA ASP A 227 9.30 -11.72 -11.91
C ASP A 227 10.31 -12.40 -11.00
N GLY A 228 9.81 -13.19 -10.05
CA GLY A 228 10.61 -13.86 -9.03
C GLY A 228 10.21 -15.31 -8.84
N THR A 229 11.21 -16.19 -8.71
CA THR A 229 11.05 -17.57 -8.24
C THR A 229 11.60 -17.68 -6.83
N PHE A 230 10.78 -18.21 -5.93
CA PHE A 230 11.06 -18.40 -4.50
C PHE A 230 10.95 -19.88 -4.16
N VAL A 231 11.95 -20.44 -3.46
CA VAL A 231 11.96 -21.85 -3.06
C VAL A 231 12.10 -21.94 -1.55
N TYR A 232 11.03 -22.41 -0.92
CA TYR A 232 10.87 -22.54 0.51
C TYR A 232 11.17 -23.98 0.92
N ALA A 233 11.83 -24.16 2.05
CA ALA A 233 11.88 -25.43 2.74
C ALA A 233 10.70 -25.50 3.71
N VAL A 234 9.85 -26.50 3.56
CA VAL A 234 8.62 -26.67 4.35
C VAL A 234 8.55 -28.06 4.96
N ARG A 235 7.77 -28.19 6.02
CA ARG A 235 7.48 -29.46 6.72
C ARG A 235 6.09 -29.42 7.34
N ALA A 236 5.65 -30.54 7.90
CA ALA A 236 4.40 -30.62 8.64
C ALA A 236 4.43 -29.70 9.87
N ALA A 237 3.33 -28.98 10.13
CA ALA A 237 3.16 -28.19 11.34
C ALA A 237 3.01 -29.09 12.58
N GLY A 238 3.41 -28.58 13.75
CA GLY A 238 3.18 -29.26 15.04
C GLY A 238 4.07 -30.49 15.33
N THR A 239 5.07 -30.80 14.50
CA THR A 239 5.88 -32.03 14.62
C THR A 239 7.22 -31.85 15.32
N GLU A 240 7.50 -30.67 15.90
CA GLU A 240 8.79 -30.32 16.52
C GLU A 240 10.01 -30.56 15.60
N GLY A 241 9.80 -30.58 14.28
CA GLY A 241 10.85 -30.84 13.31
C GLY A 241 11.26 -32.29 13.11
N LYS A 242 10.42 -33.24 13.56
CA LYS A 242 10.67 -34.68 13.42
C LYS A 242 10.29 -35.24 12.04
N THR A 243 9.59 -34.47 11.21
CA THR A 243 9.21 -34.88 9.85
C THR A 243 10.22 -34.43 8.81
N PRO A 244 10.38 -35.18 7.70
CA PRO A 244 11.21 -34.75 6.58
C PRO A 244 10.81 -33.38 6.04
N VAL A 245 11.80 -32.68 5.50
CA VAL A 245 11.65 -31.42 4.79
C VAL A 245 11.31 -31.70 3.33
N SER A 246 10.52 -30.82 2.72
CA SER A 246 10.27 -30.76 1.27
C SER A 246 10.56 -29.36 0.74
N LEU A 247 10.84 -29.26 -0.57
CA LEU A 247 10.90 -27.95 -1.23
C LEU A 247 9.55 -27.60 -1.83
N PHE A 248 9.15 -26.35 -1.64
CA PHE A 248 8.00 -25.75 -2.28
C PHE A 248 8.45 -24.55 -3.10
N THR A 249 8.09 -24.51 -4.37
CA THR A 249 8.51 -23.47 -5.32
C THR A 249 7.32 -22.62 -5.73
N VAL A 250 7.52 -21.30 -5.69
CA VAL A 250 6.54 -20.31 -6.16
C VAL A 250 7.22 -19.40 -7.18
N ARG A 251 6.68 -19.32 -8.39
CA ARG A 251 7.00 -18.25 -9.34
C ARG A 251 5.88 -17.21 -9.29
N ARG A 252 6.25 -15.94 -9.10
CA ARG A 252 5.32 -14.81 -9.08
C ARG A 252 5.75 -13.78 -10.10
N GLU A 253 4.80 -13.32 -10.90
CA GLU A 253 4.93 -12.14 -11.74
C GLU A 253 3.94 -11.09 -11.25
N LEU A 254 4.47 -9.96 -10.78
CA LEU A 254 3.70 -8.87 -10.18
C LEU A 254 3.87 -7.61 -11.01
N THR A 255 2.76 -6.97 -11.40
CA THR A 255 2.78 -5.68 -12.09
C THR A 255 2.30 -4.59 -11.18
N PHE A 256 3.20 -3.64 -10.90
CA PHE A 256 2.99 -2.48 -10.05
C PHE A 256 2.82 -1.22 -10.90
N ARG A 257 1.92 -0.34 -10.49
CA ARG A 257 1.79 1.01 -11.05
C ARG A 257 2.06 2.06 -9.98
N PHE A 258 2.76 3.10 -10.39
CA PHE A 258 3.14 4.23 -9.55
C PHE A 258 2.78 5.54 -10.24
N ASP A 259 2.08 6.41 -9.54
CA ASP A 259 1.94 7.82 -9.86
C ASP A 259 2.77 8.67 -8.88
N ARG A 260 2.76 9.99 -9.05
CA ARG A 260 3.54 10.90 -8.18
C ARG A 260 3.12 10.83 -6.71
N ASP A 261 1.84 10.56 -6.42
CA ASP A 261 1.35 10.48 -5.05
C ASP A 261 1.81 9.18 -4.38
N THR A 262 1.66 8.04 -5.08
CA THR A 262 2.11 6.74 -4.56
C THR A 262 3.63 6.70 -4.40
N LEU A 263 4.39 7.32 -5.30
CA LEU A 263 5.85 7.46 -5.17
C LEU A 263 6.23 8.26 -3.92
N ARG A 264 5.56 9.39 -3.67
CA ARG A 264 5.84 10.26 -2.52
C ARG A 264 5.64 9.54 -1.18
N ILE A 265 4.62 8.68 -1.10
CA ILE A 265 4.25 8.00 0.14
C ILE A 265 4.83 6.57 0.25
N GLY A 266 5.56 6.09 -0.76
CA GLY A 266 6.14 4.74 -0.77
C GLY A 266 5.09 3.63 -0.83
N GLN A 267 4.02 3.84 -1.60
CA GLN A 267 2.97 2.85 -1.84
C GLN A 267 2.89 2.52 -3.33
N THR A 268 2.10 1.50 -3.66
CA THR A 268 1.91 1.04 -5.04
C THR A 268 0.50 0.54 -5.27
N ARG A 269 0.10 0.52 -6.55
CA ARG A 269 -1.06 -0.24 -7.00
C ARG A 269 -0.60 -1.51 -7.68
N LEU A 270 -1.14 -2.65 -7.27
CA LEU A 270 -0.91 -3.92 -7.96
C LEU A 270 -2.02 -4.13 -8.99
N THR A 271 -1.69 -4.24 -10.28
CA THR A 271 -2.69 -4.44 -11.35
C THR A 271 -2.83 -5.90 -11.75
N VAL A 272 -1.73 -6.64 -11.74
CA VAL A 272 -1.66 -8.05 -12.09
C VAL A 272 -0.82 -8.81 -11.07
N SER A 273 -1.31 -9.98 -10.65
CA SER A 273 -0.57 -10.97 -9.88
C SER A 273 -0.75 -12.35 -10.48
N SER A 274 0.31 -12.89 -11.08
CA SER A 274 0.31 -14.25 -11.60
C SER A 274 1.20 -15.13 -10.73
N THR A 275 0.63 -16.19 -10.17
CA THR A 275 1.34 -17.11 -9.28
C THR A 275 1.26 -18.53 -9.80
N GLN A 276 2.41 -19.19 -9.92
CA GLN A 276 2.52 -20.63 -10.16
C GLN A 276 3.20 -21.25 -8.94
N ALA A 277 2.60 -22.26 -8.34
CA ALA A 277 3.07 -22.80 -7.08
C ALA A 277 2.99 -24.34 -7.03
N GLY A 278 4.02 -25.00 -6.54
CA GLY A 278 4.00 -26.44 -6.34
C GLY A 278 5.19 -26.95 -5.52
N PRO A 279 5.13 -28.19 -5.00
CA PRO A 279 4.10 -29.21 -5.30
C PRO A 279 2.75 -28.94 -4.61
N LEU A 280 1.64 -28.96 -5.36
CA LEU A 280 0.26 -28.81 -4.88
C LEU A 280 -0.67 -29.87 -5.50
N SER A 281 -1.80 -30.17 -4.86
CA SER A 281 -2.91 -30.88 -5.52
C SER A 281 -3.75 -29.91 -6.37
N CYS A 282 -4.11 -30.30 -7.59
CA CYS A 282 -4.98 -29.49 -8.47
C CYS A 282 -6.39 -29.29 -7.90
N ALA A 283 -6.88 -30.23 -7.09
CA ALA A 283 -8.20 -30.19 -6.48
C ALA A 283 -8.24 -29.30 -5.22
N ALA A 284 -7.08 -28.88 -4.70
CA ALA A 284 -7.01 -28.08 -3.49
C ALA A 284 -7.43 -26.62 -3.73
N ASP A 285 -8.27 -26.09 -2.85
CA ASP A 285 -8.49 -24.65 -2.77
C ASP A 285 -7.19 -23.94 -2.35
N THR A 286 -6.75 -23.02 -3.20
CA THR A 286 -5.53 -22.20 -3.03
C THR A 286 -5.85 -20.73 -2.74
N GLY A 287 -7.13 -20.35 -2.60
CA GLY A 287 -7.54 -18.96 -2.44
C GLY A 287 -7.01 -18.34 -1.14
N ALA A 288 -7.32 -18.95 0.00
CA ALA A 288 -6.93 -18.43 1.31
C ALA A 288 -5.47 -18.76 1.68
N TYR A 289 -5.05 -20.00 1.44
CA TYR A 289 -3.75 -20.52 1.83
C TYR A 289 -3.22 -21.53 0.80
N LEU A 290 -1.91 -21.56 0.62
CA LEU A 290 -1.20 -22.64 -0.06
C LEU A 290 -1.02 -23.81 0.90
N ARG A 291 -1.25 -25.01 0.39
CA ARG A 291 -1.15 -26.27 1.14
C ARG A 291 -0.18 -27.21 0.42
N PRO A 292 1.14 -27.03 0.61
CA PRO A 292 2.16 -27.85 -0.01
C PRO A 292 1.91 -29.35 0.21
N LEU A 293 2.11 -30.14 -0.84
CA LEU A 293 2.31 -31.57 -0.68
C LEU A 293 3.70 -31.79 -0.08
N LEU A 294 3.78 -32.61 0.97
CA LEU A 294 4.98 -32.90 1.73
C LEU A 294 5.60 -34.24 1.33
N ALA A 295 6.78 -34.54 1.87
CA ALA A 295 7.59 -35.69 1.51
C ALA A 295 6.78 -37.01 1.49
N GLY A 296 6.83 -37.71 0.35
CA GLY A 296 6.10 -38.96 0.14
C GLY A 296 4.63 -38.80 -0.27
N GLU A 297 4.04 -37.61 -0.15
CA GLU A 297 2.68 -37.36 -0.61
C GLU A 297 2.62 -37.27 -2.14
N HIS A 298 1.43 -37.55 -2.67
CA HIS A 298 1.11 -37.51 -4.09
C HIS A 298 0.02 -36.48 -4.37
N ALA A 299 -0.02 -35.96 -5.59
CA ALA A 299 -1.19 -35.22 -6.03
C ALA A 299 -2.40 -36.16 -6.07
N GLU A 300 -3.52 -35.70 -5.53
CA GLU A 300 -4.78 -36.44 -5.63
C GLU A 300 -5.20 -36.56 -7.11
N ALA A 301 -5.83 -37.68 -7.45
CA ALA A 301 -6.42 -37.84 -8.77
C ALA A 301 -7.59 -36.86 -8.93
N GLY A 302 -7.51 -35.99 -9.94
CA GLY A 302 -8.56 -35.02 -10.21
C GLY A 302 -8.03 -33.76 -10.87
N GLY A 303 -8.92 -33.08 -11.59
CA GLY A 303 -8.67 -31.75 -12.12
C GLY A 303 -9.12 -30.67 -11.13
N PRO A 304 -8.84 -29.40 -11.45
CA PRO A 304 -9.47 -28.30 -10.74
C PRO A 304 -11.01 -28.39 -10.85
N PRO A 305 -11.77 -27.75 -9.95
CA PRO A 305 -13.23 -27.77 -9.99
C PRO A 305 -13.78 -27.26 -11.33
N GLY A 306 -14.98 -27.71 -11.71
CA GLY A 306 -15.64 -27.23 -12.91
C GLY A 306 -15.90 -25.73 -12.86
N THR A 307 -15.71 -25.03 -13.98
CA THR A 307 -16.02 -23.61 -14.11
C THR A 307 -17.46 -23.44 -14.60
N ASP A 308 -18.31 -22.76 -13.83
CA ASP A 308 -19.66 -22.37 -14.23
C ASP A 308 -19.61 -21.09 -15.09
N PRO A 309 -20.00 -21.11 -16.38
CA PRO A 309 -19.99 -19.93 -17.24
C PRO A 309 -20.99 -18.85 -16.82
N TYR A 310 -21.95 -19.17 -15.95
CA TYR A 310 -22.88 -18.20 -15.36
C TYR A 310 -22.44 -17.71 -13.97
N GLY A 311 -21.39 -18.31 -13.41
CA GLY A 311 -20.80 -17.92 -12.14
C GLY A 311 -19.82 -16.75 -12.27
N THR A 312 -19.34 -16.27 -11.12
CA THR A 312 -18.32 -15.20 -11.06
C THR A 312 -16.91 -15.73 -10.76
N ALA A 313 -16.74 -17.05 -10.72
CA ALA A 313 -15.45 -17.68 -10.44
C ALA A 313 -14.50 -17.51 -11.64
N ALA A 314 -13.21 -17.31 -11.36
CA ALA A 314 -12.21 -17.33 -12.42
C ALA A 314 -12.00 -18.78 -12.89
N PRO A 315 -11.65 -18.99 -14.18
CA PRO A 315 -11.29 -20.31 -14.66
C PRO A 315 -10.15 -20.90 -13.83
N SER A 316 -10.38 -22.10 -13.30
CA SER A 316 -9.39 -22.81 -12.50
C SER A 316 -8.44 -23.57 -13.42
N LEU A 317 -7.18 -23.17 -13.42
CA LEU A 317 -6.11 -23.82 -14.19
C LEU A 317 -5.29 -24.71 -13.26
N CYS A 318 -4.76 -25.81 -13.79
CA CYS A 318 -3.73 -26.58 -13.12
C CYS A 318 -2.60 -26.91 -14.11
N GLY A 319 -1.36 -26.85 -13.62
CA GLY A 319 -0.18 -27.26 -14.37
C GLY A 319 0.44 -28.53 -13.80
N THR A 320 1.33 -29.14 -14.58
CA THR A 320 2.18 -30.24 -14.12
C THR A 320 3.52 -29.69 -13.66
N LEU A 321 3.94 -30.02 -12.44
CA LEU A 321 5.27 -29.71 -11.94
C LEU A 321 6.31 -30.56 -12.67
N ALA A 322 7.25 -29.91 -13.35
CA ALA A 322 8.32 -30.59 -14.06
C ALA A 322 9.26 -31.31 -13.07
N ASP A 323 9.64 -32.56 -13.38
CA ASP A 323 10.58 -33.32 -12.54
C ASP A 323 11.93 -32.63 -12.41
N SER A 324 12.35 -31.88 -13.43
CA SER A 324 13.58 -31.08 -13.39
C SER A 324 13.56 -29.93 -12.39
N ALA A 325 12.36 -29.52 -11.94
CA ALA A 325 12.20 -28.52 -10.88
C ALA A 325 12.27 -29.13 -9.48
N GLN A 326 12.19 -30.45 -9.35
CA GLN A 326 12.23 -31.16 -8.07
C GLN A 326 13.68 -31.54 -7.68
N PRO A 327 13.98 -31.65 -6.37
CA PRO A 327 15.25 -32.20 -5.91
C PRO A 327 15.47 -33.62 -6.43
N ARG A 328 16.71 -33.95 -6.82
CA ARG A 328 17.08 -35.32 -7.17
C ARG A 328 17.28 -36.17 -5.90
N GLY A 329 16.78 -37.40 -5.94
CA GLY A 329 16.99 -38.43 -4.91
C GLY A 329 18.45 -38.85 -4.77
#